data_AF-A0A6V7RX29-F1
#
_entry.id   AF-A0A6V7RX29-F1
#
_cell.length_a   1.000
_cell.length_b   1.000
_cell.length_c   1.000
_cell.angle_alpha   90.00
_cell.angle_beta   90.00
_cell.angle_gamma   90.00
#
_symmetry.space_group_name_H-M   'P 1'
#
loop_
_entity.id
_entity.type
_entity.pdbx_description
1 polymer ?
#
loop_
_entity_poly.entity_id
_entity_poly.type
_entity_poly.pdbx_seq_one_letter_code
_entity_poly.pdbx_strand_id
1 'polypeptide(L)'
;MGQSYSNIKDLYYEFNEINKDFNVDPTGYVFYCSDIIPKYFHYGNTSGQLKCKDYLEMASYGLIYLLDNLKKYNLEYDKLAEYAILWLRYKLNQSAGHNNTQLNYFYNNYIEKNTYYNKKINGDGSPTYKDIIYKKKDLMNIQEMTKFSYPFKLLLLLYDKNNNKSGNCDHLDQAKNFAKEFEELIQISNKIGSSSYNKMLHILSDDYNNLKNKCTNF
;
A
#
# COMPACT_ATOMS: atom_id res chain seq x y z
N MET A 1 2.00 -16.39 13.13
CA MET A 1 2.74 -17.21 12.13
C MET A 1 3.14 -16.29 10.99
N GLY A 2 4.42 -16.23 10.65
CA GLY A 2 4.90 -15.39 9.55
C GLY A 2 4.29 -15.82 8.22
N GLN A 3 4.11 -14.88 7.29
CA GLN A 3 3.70 -15.24 5.92
C GLN A 3 4.88 -15.93 5.22
N SER A 4 4.56 -16.92 4.38
CA SER A 4 5.57 -17.55 3.53
C SER A 4 6.11 -16.53 2.52
N TYR A 5 7.39 -16.66 2.17
CA TYR A 5 8.03 -15.80 1.16
C TYR A 5 7.25 -15.76 -0.17
N SER A 6 6.67 -16.90 -0.60
CA SER A 6 5.88 -16.98 -1.84
C SER A 6 4.70 -16.02 -1.80
N ASN A 7 3.98 -15.97 -0.67
CA ASN A 7 2.83 -15.08 -0.54
C ASN A 7 3.27 -13.63 -0.58
N ILE A 8 4.34 -13.24 0.13
CA ILE A 8 4.80 -11.84 0.17
C ILE A 8 5.27 -11.38 -1.21
N LYS A 9 6.04 -12.20 -1.93
CA LYS A 9 6.47 -11.89 -3.31
C LYS A 9 5.27 -11.53 -4.19
N ASP A 10 4.20 -12.33 -4.11
CA ASP A 10 3.02 -12.10 -4.93
C ASP A 10 2.26 -10.83 -4.51
N LEU A 11 2.24 -10.47 -3.21
CA LEU A 11 1.70 -9.18 -2.76
C LEU A 11 2.47 -8.00 -3.35
N TYR A 12 3.80 -8.05 -3.30
CA TYR A 12 4.65 -7.00 -3.87
C TYR A 12 4.52 -6.90 -5.39
N TYR A 13 4.26 -8.01 -6.07
CA TYR A 13 3.90 -8.00 -7.49
C TYR A 13 2.60 -7.22 -7.72
N GLU A 14 1.53 -7.51 -6.98
CA GLU A 14 0.25 -6.79 -7.12
C GLU A 14 0.37 -5.29 -6.81
N PHE A 15 1.16 -4.91 -5.80
CA PHE A 15 1.43 -3.48 -5.54
C PHE A 15 2.11 -2.81 -6.74
N ASN A 16 3.05 -3.48 -7.39
CA ASN A 16 3.72 -2.96 -8.56
C ASN A 16 2.78 -2.91 -9.79
N GLU A 17 1.89 -3.87 -9.96
CA GLU A 17 0.88 -3.85 -11.02
C GLU A 17 -0.10 -2.68 -10.85
N ILE A 18 -0.72 -2.53 -9.68
CA ILE A 18 -1.63 -1.40 -9.43
C ILE A 18 -0.91 -0.04 -9.51
N ASN A 19 0.38 0.02 -9.18
CA ASN A 19 1.16 1.24 -9.32
C ASN A 19 1.28 1.68 -10.78
N LYS A 20 1.26 0.74 -11.74
CA LYS A 20 1.28 1.05 -13.18
C LYS A 20 -0.07 1.58 -13.65
N ASP A 21 -1.17 1.18 -13.03
CA ASP A 21 -2.52 1.54 -13.46
C ASP A 21 -2.83 3.03 -13.36
N PHE A 22 -2.07 3.80 -12.58
CA PHE A 22 -2.16 5.25 -12.64
C PHE A 22 -0.90 5.94 -12.14
N ASN A 23 -0.44 6.94 -12.89
CA ASN A 23 0.77 7.68 -12.59
C ASN A 23 0.50 9.18 -12.50
N VAL A 24 1.16 9.80 -11.53
CA VAL A 24 1.17 11.25 -11.33
C VAL A 24 2.53 11.80 -11.62
N ASP A 25 2.56 12.98 -12.23
CA ASP A 25 3.78 13.75 -12.31
C ASP A 25 4.10 14.36 -10.92
N PRO A 26 5.27 14.98 -10.75
CA PRO A 26 5.62 15.61 -9.48
C PRO A 26 4.61 16.66 -9.00
N THR A 27 3.84 17.30 -9.90
CA THR A 27 2.82 18.31 -9.55
C THR A 27 1.52 17.68 -9.03
N GLY A 28 1.38 16.37 -9.17
CA GLY A 28 0.16 15.63 -8.82
C GLY A 28 -0.82 15.48 -9.97
N TYR A 29 -0.46 15.93 -11.18
CA TYR A 29 -1.28 15.74 -12.36
C TYR A 29 -1.20 14.29 -12.82
N VAL A 30 -2.37 13.64 -12.96
CA VAL A 30 -2.47 12.27 -13.45
C VAL A 30 -2.27 12.29 -14.97
N PHE A 31 -1.11 11.84 -15.42
CA PHE A 31 -0.78 11.80 -16.85
C PHE A 31 -1.05 10.43 -17.48
N TYR A 32 -1.23 9.38 -16.68
CA TYR A 32 -1.60 8.05 -17.15
C TYR A 32 -2.58 7.40 -16.20
N CYS A 33 -3.53 6.68 -16.79
CA CYS A 33 -4.53 5.90 -16.10
C CYS A 33 -5.01 4.76 -17.02
N SER A 34 -4.94 3.54 -16.52
CA SER A 34 -5.45 2.32 -17.15
C SER A 34 -6.96 2.28 -17.08
N ASP A 35 -7.64 1.65 -18.04
CA ASP A 35 -9.11 1.47 -18.05
C ASP A 35 -9.62 0.56 -16.92
N ILE A 36 -8.73 -0.15 -16.22
CA ILE A 36 -9.07 -1.10 -15.17
C ILE A 36 -9.66 -0.40 -13.94
N ILE A 37 -8.98 0.61 -13.40
CA ILE A 37 -9.48 1.33 -12.22
C ILE A 37 -10.77 2.11 -12.56
N PRO A 38 -10.89 2.85 -13.69
CA PRO A 38 -12.14 3.45 -14.15
C PRO A 38 -13.34 2.49 -14.20
N LYS A 39 -13.17 1.20 -14.50
CA LYS A 39 -14.28 0.23 -14.37
C LYS A 39 -14.80 0.10 -12.95
N TYR A 40 -13.91 0.17 -11.95
CA TYR A 40 -14.31 0.29 -10.54
C TYR A 40 -14.98 1.64 -10.24
N PHE A 41 -14.65 2.72 -10.93
CA PHE A 41 -15.34 4.03 -10.77
C PHE A 41 -16.80 4.05 -11.29
N HIS A 42 -17.17 3.17 -12.23
CA HIS A 42 -18.35 3.40 -13.09
C HIS A 42 -19.72 2.90 -12.60
N TYR A 43 -19.91 2.50 -11.34
CA TYR A 43 -21.25 2.10 -10.84
C TYR A 43 -22.02 3.29 -10.21
N GLY A 44 -22.37 4.26 -11.06
CA GLY A 44 -23.17 5.44 -10.70
C GLY A 44 -23.08 6.57 -11.73
N ASN A 45 -23.78 6.42 -12.86
CA ASN A 45 -24.11 7.42 -13.91
C ASN A 45 -23.05 8.47 -14.31
N THR A 46 -22.47 8.34 -15.51
CA THR A 46 -22.86 9.09 -16.73
C THR A 46 -21.92 8.76 -17.90
N SER A 47 -22.49 8.75 -19.10
CA SER A 47 -21.79 8.65 -20.37
C SER A 47 -20.76 9.76 -20.54
N GLY A 48 -19.54 9.40 -20.95
CA GLY A 48 -18.56 10.33 -21.53
C GLY A 48 -17.35 10.61 -20.64
N GLN A 49 -16.24 9.92 -20.93
CA GLN A 49 -14.89 10.23 -20.42
C GLN A 49 -14.78 10.47 -18.91
N LEU A 50 -14.76 9.39 -18.11
CA LEU A 50 -14.11 9.39 -16.80
C LEU A 50 -12.59 9.48 -17.00
N LYS A 51 -12.14 10.66 -17.44
CA LYS A 51 -10.73 11.02 -17.49
C LYS A 51 -10.28 11.15 -16.04
N CYS A 52 -9.26 10.40 -15.70
CA CYS A 52 -8.62 10.29 -14.40
C CYS A 52 -8.11 11.66 -13.92
N LYS A 53 -9.03 12.49 -13.41
CA LYS A 53 -8.79 13.92 -13.13
C LYS A 53 -8.43 14.20 -11.69
N ASP A 54 -8.90 13.38 -10.75
CA ASP A 54 -8.63 13.56 -9.32
C ASP A 54 -7.80 12.39 -8.77
N TYR A 55 -6.56 12.70 -8.37
CA TYR A 55 -5.62 11.70 -7.86
C TYR A 55 -6.07 11.07 -6.54
N LEU A 56 -6.74 11.83 -5.67
CA LEU A 56 -7.17 11.36 -4.36
C LEU A 56 -8.38 10.43 -4.50
N GLU A 57 -9.30 10.74 -5.41
CA GLU A 57 -10.35 9.80 -5.79
C GLU A 57 -9.75 8.51 -6.35
N MET A 58 -8.76 8.60 -7.23
CA MET A 58 -8.06 7.42 -7.77
C MET A 58 -7.34 6.59 -6.72
N ALA A 59 -6.68 7.22 -5.76
CA ALA A 59 -6.08 6.52 -4.64
C ALA A 59 -7.15 5.79 -3.81
N SER A 60 -8.36 6.35 -3.66
CA SER A 60 -9.47 5.71 -2.94
C SER A 60 -10.02 4.50 -3.69
N TYR A 61 -10.30 4.62 -4.99
CA TYR A 61 -10.73 3.47 -5.79
C TYR A 61 -9.62 2.43 -5.96
N GLY A 62 -8.37 2.87 -6.08
CA GLY A 62 -7.21 1.99 -6.10
C GLY A 62 -7.06 1.20 -4.80
N LEU A 63 -7.35 1.80 -3.64
CA LEU A 63 -7.35 1.07 -2.36
C LEU A 63 -8.40 -0.06 -2.36
N ILE A 64 -9.61 0.21 -2.84
CA ILE A 64 -10.67 -0.81 -2.95
C ILE A 64 -10.27 -1.90 -3.93
N TYR A 65 -9.75 -1.53 -5.11
CA TYR A 65 -9.27 -2.48 -6.11
C TYR A 65 -8.14 -3.35 -5.58
N LEU A 66 -7.18 -2.76 -4.86
CA LEU A 66 -6.10 -3.50 -4.23
C LEU A 66 -6.64 -4.54 -3.23
N LEU A 67 -7.58 -4.15 -2.35
CA LEU A 67 -8.22 -5.09 -1.43
C LEU A 67 -8.95 -6.22 -2.16
N ASP A 68 -9.65 -5.91 -3.25
CA ASP A 68 -10.33 -6.89 -4.09
C ASP A 68 -9.33 -7.89 -4.73
N ASN A 69 -8.20 -7.39 -5.24
CA ASN A 69 -7.16 -8.24 -5.82
C ASN A 69 -6.45 -9.08 -4.77
N LEU A 70 -6.12 -8.51 -3.61
CA LEU A 70 -5.34 -9.20 -2.59
C LEU A 70 -6.12 -10.30 -1.86
N LYS A 71 -7.46 -10.26 -1.89
CA LYS A 71 -8.28 -11.30 -1.24
C LYS A 71 -8.04 -12.70 -1.78
N LYS A 72 -7.56 -12.83 -3.03
CA LYS A 72 -7.23 -14.13 -3.66
C LYS A 72 -6.07 -14.87 -2.98
N TYR A 73 -5.26 -14.17 -2.19
CA TYR A 73 -4.16 -14.76 -1.41
C TYR A 73 -4.59 -15.32 -0.05
N ASN A 74 -5.90 -15.34 0.24
CA ASN A 74 -6.46 -15.88 1.49
C ASN A 74 -5.80 -15.33 2.75
N LEU A 75 -5.43 -14.05 2.72
CA LEU A 75 -4.91 -13.37 3.88
C LEU A 75 -6.03 -13.04 4.86
N GLU A 76 -5.69 -12.99 6.15
CA GLU A 76 -6.59 -12.41 7.15
C GLU A 76 -6.91 -10.96 6.76
N TYR A 77 -8.18 -10.57 6.92
CA TYR A 77 -8.65 -9.23 6.56
C TYR A 77 -7.86 -8.11 7.25
N ASP A 78 -7.40 -8.36 8.48
CA ASP A 78 -6.54 -7.46 9.23
C ASP A 78 -5.24 -7.16 8.48
N LYS A 79 -4.60 -8.20 7.94
CA LYS A 79 -3.34 -8.09 7.20
C LYS A 79 -3.54 -7.47 5.82
N LEU A 80 -4.69 -7.74 5.18
CA LEU A 80 -5.09 -7.04 3.95
C LEU A 80 -5.21 -5.54 4.16
N ALA A 81 -5.91 -5.12 5.22
CA ALA A 81 -6.06 -3.71 5.56
C ALA A 81 -4.72 -3.04 5.88
N GLU A 82 -3.86 -3.71 6.65
CA GLU A 82 -2.51 -3.22 6.97
C GLU A 82 -1.69 -2.91 5.71
N TYR A 83 -1.60 -3.86 4.77
CA TYR A 83 -0.89 -3.64 3.51
C TYR A 83 -1.54 -2.59 2.61
N ALA A 84 -2.87 -2.57 2.54
CA ALA A 84 -3.59 -1.59 1.73
C ALA A 84 -3.35 -0.15 2.25
N ILE A 85 -3.31 0.04 3.57
CA ILE A 85 -2.99 1.32 4.21
C ILE A 85 -1.54 1.74 3.94
N LEU A 86 -0.59 0.80 4.02
CA LEU A 86 0.81 1.05 3.71
C LEU A 86 1.00 1.47 2.24
N TRP A 87 0.36 0.74 1.32
CA TRP A 87 0.33 1.09 -0.10
C TRP A 87 -0.27 2.48 -0.33
N LEU A 88 -1.41 2.80 0.30
CA LEU A 88 -2.06 4.10 0.17
C LEU A 88 -1.13 5.23 0.63
N ARG A 89 -0.44 5.06 1.77
CA ARG A 89 0.55 6.04 2.23
C ARG A 89 1.63 6.25 1.18
N TYR A 90 2.21 5.17 0.67
CA TYR A 90 3.22 5.25 -0.37
C TYR A 90 2.69 5.98 -1.60
N LYS A 91 1.45 5.69 -2.01
CA LYS A 91 0.84 6.28 -3.19
C LYS A 91 0.64 7.78 -3.00
N LEU A 92 0.03 8.22 -1.91
CA LEU A 92 -0.14 9.65 -1.61
C LEU A 92 1.20 10.40 -1.57
N ASN A 93 2.28 9.75 -1.14
CA ASN A 93 3.60 10.35 -1.08
C ASN A 93 4.26 10.59 -2.47
N GLN A 94 3.72 10.02 -3.56
CA GLN A 94 4.27 10.22 -4.91
C GLN A 94 3.82 11.53 -5.58
N SER A 95 2.81 12.21 -5.04
CA SER A 95 2.35 13.51 -5.56
C SER A 95 2.81 14.62 -4.63
N ALA A 96 3.57 15.62 -5.12
CA ALA A 96 4.05 16.70 -4.25
C ALA A 96 2.91 17.55 -3.68
N GLY A 97 1.75 17.60 -4.34
CA GLY A 97 0.55 18.27 -3.84
C GLY A 97 -0.20 17.50 -2.74
N HIS A 98 0.08 16.21 -2.57
CA HIS A 98 -0.66 15.31 -1.68
C HIS A 98 0.23 14.51 -0.70
N ASN A 99 1.54 14.71 -0.74
CA ASN A 99 2.48 14.02 0.16
C ASN A 99 2.20 14.32 1.65
N ASN A 100 1.70 15.52 1.97
CA ASN A 100 1.33 15.93 3.32
C ASN A 100 -0.12 15.58 3.70
N THR A 101 -0.88 14.95 2.80
CA THR A 101 -2.24 14.49 3.12
C THR A 101 -2.18 13.48 4.26
N GLN A 102 -2.84 13.81 5.37
CA GLN A 102 -2.98 12.91 6.50
C GLN A 102 -3.96 11.78 6.14
N LEU A 103 -3.65 10.55 6.56
CA LEU A 103 -4.48 9.39 6.20
C LEU A 103 -5.88 9.45 6.85
N ASN A 104 -6.00 10.00 8.06
CA ASN A 104 -7.29 10.24 8.71
C ASN A 104 -8.20 11.19 7.90
N TYR A 105 -7.64 12.27 7.37
CA TYR A 105 -8.34 13.22 6.50
C TYR A 105 -8.74 12.53 5.20
N PHE A 106 -7.82 11.78 4.59
CA PHE A 106 -8.09 11.02 3.38
C PHE A 106 -9.23 10.02 3.58
N TYR A 107 -9.23 9.32 4.71
CA TYR A 107 -10.26 8.36 5.06
C TYR A 107 -11.67 8.98 5.07
N ASN A 108 -11.84 10.05 5.85
CA ASN A 108 -13.16 10.70 5.99
C ASN A 108 -13.63 11.35 4.68
N ASN A 109 -12.71 11.83 3.83
CA ASN A 109 -13.08 12.58 2.63
C ASN A 109 -13.19 11.73 1.37
N TYR A 110 -12.45 10.63 1.27
CA TYR A 110 -12.34 9.84 0.04
C TYR A 110 -12.69 8.36 0.23
N ILE A 111 -12.34 7.74 1.37
CA ILE A 111 -12.64 6.31 1.60
C ILE A 111 -14.10 6.14 2.05
N GLU A 112 -14.55 6.89 3.06
CA GLU A 112 -15.93 6.80 3.55
C GLU A 112 -16.97 7.18 2.49
N LYS A 113 -16.59 8.08 1.57
CA LYS A 113 -17.43 8.52 0.45
C LYS A 113 -17.33 7.63 -0.78
N ASN A 114 -16.44 6.62 -0.78
CA ASN A 114 -16.31 5.71 -1.90
C ASN A 114 -17.59 4.88 -2.05
N THR A 115 -18.12 4.78 -3.28
CA THR A 115 -19.36 4.04 -3.56
C THR A 115 -19.28 2.54 -3.24
N TYR A 116 -18.08 1.97 -3.12
CA TYR A 116 -17.85 0.57 -2.74
C TYR A 116 -17.63 0.38 -1.24
N TYR A 117 -17.52 1.45 -0.45
CA TYR A 117 -17.15 1.40 0.96
C TYR A 117 -18.03 0.44 1.78
N ASN A 118 -19.34 0.46 1.55
CA ASN A 118 -20.29 -0.42 2.24
C ASN A 118 -20.56 -1.74 1.52
N LYS A 119 -19.91 -2.01 0.38
CA LYS A 119 -20.06 -3.28 -0.33
C LYS A 119 -19.26 -4.37 0.38
N LYS A 120 -19.77 -5.59 0.30
CA LYS A 120 -19.07 -6.79 0.78
C LYS A 120 -17.84 -7.04 -0.09
N ILE A 121 -16.72 -7.43 0.53
CA ILE A 121 -15.49 -7.76 -0.21
C ILE A 121 -15.69 -9.01 -1.08
N ASN A 122 -16.58 -9.91 -0.65
CA ASN A 122 -17.04 -11.07 -1.40
C ASN A 122 -18.59 -11.10 -1.41
N GLY A 123 -19.18 -12.28 -1.47
CA GLY A 123 -20.62 -12.47 -1.35
C GLY A 123 -21.13 -12.42 0.09
N ASP A 124 -22.28 -13.04 0.31
CA ASP A 124 -22.95 -13.05 1.60
C ASP A 124 -22.12 -13.70 2.72
N GLY A 125 -22.25 -13.16 3.93
CA GLY A 125 -21.45 -13.56 5.10
C GLY A 125 -20.05 -12.94 5.20
N SER A 126 -19.52 -12.32 4.13
CA SER A 126 -18.22 -11.63 4.16
C SER A 126 -18.32 -10.20 4.71
N PRO A 127 -17.25 -9.68 5.35
CA PRO A 127 -17.21 -8.29 5.81
C PRO A 127 -17.26 -7.31 4.64
N THR A 128 -17.68 -6.08 4.95
CA THR A 128 -17.61 -4.96 4.00
C THR A 128 -16.20 -4.38 3.91
N TYR A 129 -15.91 -3.64 2.83
CA TYR A 129 -14.67 -2.86 2.75
C TYR A 129 -14.52 -1.90 3.94
N LYS A 130 -15.62 -1.31 4.38
CA LYS A 130 -15.71 -0.55 5.63
C LYS A 130 -15.22 -1.34 6.82
N ASP A 131 -15.77 -2.54 7.06
CA ASP A 131 -15.41 -3.34 8.24
C ASP A 131 -13.91 -3.66 8.27
N ILE A 132 -13.35 -3.97 7.09
CA ILE A 132 -11.93 -4.30 6.91
C ILE A 132 -11.04 -3.08 7.19
N ILE A 133 -11.32 -1.95 6.53
CA ILE A 133 -10.46 -0.76 6.63
C ILE A 133 -10.64 -0.08 7.99
N TYR A 134 -11.88 0.06 8.48
CA TYR A 134 -12.17 0.72 9.77
C TYR A 134 -11.51 -0.01 10.94
N LYS A 135 -11.39 -1.34 10.88
CA LYS A 135 -10.72 -2.14 11.92
C LYS A 135 -9.24 -1.78 12.08
N LYS A 136 -8.60 -1.23 11.04
CA LYS A 136 -7.21 -0.76 11.07
C LYS A 136 -7.09 0.77 10.99
N LYS A 137 -8.14 1.50 11.38
CA LYS A 137 -8.16 2.97 11.42
C LYS A 137 -7.09 3.54 12.36
N ASP A 138 -6.62 2.77 13.35
CA ASP A 138 -5.50 3.16 14.22
C ASP A 138 -4.21 3.44 13.45
N LEU A 139 -3.97 2.73 12.34
CA LEU A 139 -2.80 2.95 11.49
C LEU A 139 -2.88 4.26 10.71
N MET A 140 -4.09 4.69 10.35
CA MET A 140 -4.33 5.96 9.65
C MET A 140 -4.13 7.19 10.55
N ASN A 141 -4.08 6.99 11.87
CA ASN A 141 -3.85 8.05 12.85
C ASN A 141 -2.35 8.21 13.19
N ILE A 142 -1.46 7.41 12.61
CA ILE A 142 -0.01 7.56 12.80
C ILE A 142 0.44 8.88 12.15
N GLN A 143 1.00 9.81 12.93
CA GLN A 143 1.42 11.12 12.45
C GLN A 143 2.61 11.01 11.47
N GLU A 144 3.57 10.15 11.80
CA GLU A 144 4.81 9.93 11.06
C GLU A 144 4.65 8.90 9.94
N MET A 145 3.42 8.61 9.51
CA MET A 145 3.16 7.56 8.53
C MET A 145 3.90 7.81 7.20
N THR A 146 4.18 9.06 6.85
CA THR A 146 4.99 9.44 5.68
C THR A 146 6.39 8.82 5.70
N LYS A 147 6.97 8.59 6.88
CA LYS A 147 8.30 7.98 7.05
C LYS A 147 8.38 6.54 6.53
N PHE A 148 7.26 5.82 6.50
CA PHE A 148 7.20 4.46 5.97
C PHE A 148 7.21 4.41 4.44
N SER A 149 6.93 5.53 3.76
CA SER A 149 6.79 5.54 2.30
C SER A 149 8.09 5.20 1.57
N TYR A 150 9.23 5.71 2.02
CA TYR A 150 10.50 5.48 1.33
C TYR A 150 11.05 4.06 1.58
N PRO A 151 11.06 3.53 2.81
CA PRO A 151 11.33 2.11 3.06
C PRO A 151 10.45 1.16 2.26
N PHE A 152 9.14 1.42 2.19
CA PHE A 152 8.23 0.60 1.38
C PHE A 152 8.55 0.69 -0.12
N LYS A 153 8.91 1.87 -0.63
CA LYS A 153 9.39 2.04 -2.02
C LYS A 153 10.62 1.18 -2.30
N LEU A 154 11.57 1.12 -1.36
CA LEU A 154 12.76 0.29 -1.51
C LEU A 154 12.38 -1.20 -1.56
N LEU A 155 11.47 -1.66 -0.70
CA LEU A 155 10.97 -3.04 -0.77
C LEU A 155 10.28 -3.35 -2.10
N LEU A 156 9.43 -2.46 -2.61
CA LEU A 156 8.81 -2.61 -3.95
C LEU A 156 9.85 -2.87 -5.04
N LEU A 157 10.93 -2.09 -5.03
CA LEU A 157 12.04 -2.25 -5.98
C LEU A 157 12.80 -3.57 -5.76
N LEU A 158 13.17 -3.88 -4.51
CA LEU A 158 13.98 -5.04 -4.21
C LEU A 158 13.24 -6.36 -4.52
N TYR A 159 11.93 -6.43 -4.23
CA TYR A 159 11.08 -7.55 -4.60
C TYR A 159 10.90 -7.68 -6.12
N ASP A 160 10.70 -6.56 -6.84
CA ASP A 160 10.58 -6.56 -8.30
C ASP A 160 11.83 -7.14 -8.97
N LYS A 161 13.01 -6.63 -8.57
CA LYS A 161 14.28 -6.95 -9.23
C LYS A 161 14.83 -8.33 -8.87
N ASN A 162 14.41 -8.88 -7.74
CA ASN A 162 14.90 -10.16 -7.22
C ASN A 162 13.82 -11.25 -7.12
N ASN A 163 12.67 -11.03 -7.78
CA ASN A 163 11.50 -11.91 -7.73
C ASN A 163 11.84 -13.41 -7.99
N ASN A 164 12.80 -13.69 -8.87
CA ASN A 164 13.23 -15.02 -9.30
C ASN A 164 14.69 -15.34 -8.95
N LYS A 165 15.35 -14.52 -8.13
CA LYS A 165 16.78 -14.67 -7.76
C LYS A 165 16.94 -15.21 -6.34
N SER A 166 17.91 -16.08 -6.10
CA SER A 166 18.27 -16.53 -4.75
C SER A 166 19.78 -16.57 -4.59
N GLY A 167 20.26 -16.34 -3.37
CA GLY A 167 21.67 -16.18 -3.06
C GLY A 167 22.14 -14.77 -3.40
N ASN A 168 22.64 -14.58 -4.62
CA ASN A 168 23.22 -13.31 -5.07
C ASN A 168 22.15 -12.43 -5.75
N CYS A 169 21.57 -11.51 -4.97
CA CYS A 169 20.56 -10.56 -5.43
C CYS A 169 21.17 -9.21 -5.84
N ASP A 170 20.46 -8.50 -6.73
CA ASP A 170 20.84 -7.18 -7.23
C ASP A 170 20.40 -6.07 -6.27
N HIS A 171 20.83 -4.83 -6.54
CA HIS A 171 20.39 -3.63 -5.82
C HIS A 171 20.84 -3.59 -4.35
N LEU A 172 22.08 -4.03 -4.10
CA LEU A 172 22.73 -4.00 -2.79
C LEU A 172 22.72 -2.62 -2.13
N ASP A 173 22.89 -1.54 -2.90
CA ASP A 173 22.86 -0.19 -2.35
C ASP A 173 21.47 0.19 -1.85
N GLN A 174 20.42 -0.26 -2.53
CA GLN A 174 19.04 -0.05 -2.09
C GLN A 174 18.68 -0.93 -0.88
N ALA A 175 19.24 -2.13 -0.78
CA ALA A 175 19.11 -2.96 0.42
C ALA A 175 19.80 -2.29 1.63
N LYS A 176 21.02 -1.77 1.45
CA LYS A 176 21.71 -0.97 2.48
C LYS A 176 20.93 0.29 2.87
N ASN A 177 20.37 1.00 1.88
CA ASN A 177 19.53 2.16 2.15
C ASN A 177 18.27 1.77 2.93
N PHE A 178 17.64 0.64 2.62
CA PHE A 178 16.50 0.15 3.40
C PHE A 178 16.90 -0.07 4.86
N ALA A 179 18.02 -0.77 5.11
CA ALA A 179 18.50 -1.03 6.47
C ALA A 179 18.73 0.28 7.25
N LYS A 180 19.39 1.26 6.62
CA LYS A 180 19.61 2.59 7.22
C LYS A 180 18.30 3.31 7.56
N GLU A 181 17.38 3.39 6.61
CA GLU A 181 16.09 4.06 6.83
C GLU A 181 15.24 3.32 7.88
N PHE A 182 15.35 2.00 7.95
CA PHE A 182 14.67 1.19 8.96
C PHE A 182 15.21 1.45 10.37
N GLU A 183 16.53 1.64 10.53
CA GLU A 183 17.12 2.09 11.80
C GLU A 183 16.55 3.44 12.25
N GLU A 184 16.37 4.39 11.33
CA GLU A 184 15.73 5.67 11.64
C GLU A 184 14.29 5.50 12.13
N LEU A 185 13.51 4.61 11.51
CA LEU A 185 12.16 4.28 11.98
C LEU A 185 12.16 3.68 13.40
N ILE A 186 13.13 2.82 13.73
CA ILE A 186 13.29 2.28 15.10
C ILE A 186 13.55 3.41 16.10
N GLN A 187 14.43 4.36 15.77
CA GLN A 187 14.72 5.50 16.65
C GLN A 187 13.48 6.39 16.88
N ILE A 188 12.63 6.55 15.86
CA ILE A 188 11.36 7.26 15.99
C ILE A 188 10.39 6.47 16.89
N SER A 189 10.25 5.17 16.65
CA SER A 189 9.41 4.27 17.47
C SER A 189 9.77 4.36 18.96
N ASN A 190 11.06 4.30 19.30
CA ASN A 190 11.53 4.38 20.69
C ASN A 190 11.14 5.71 21.37
N LYS A 191 10.97 6.79 20.61
CA LYS A 191 10.56 8.11 21.13
C LYS A 191 9.04 8.23 21.29
N ILE A 192 8.28 7.69 20.35
CA ILE A 192 6.82 7.82 20.33
C ILE A 192 6.14 6.78 21.22
N GLY A 193 6.67 5.55 21.27
CA GLY A 193 6.08 4.45 22.03
C GLY A 193 4.71 3.98 21.52
N SER A 194 4.35 4.27 20.28
CA SER A 194 3.04 3.94 19.71
C SER A 194 2.95 2.48 19.24
N SER A 195 1.93 1.76 19.72
CA SER A 195 1.66 0.38 19.30
C SER A 195 1.32 0.26 17.82
N SER A 196 0.59 1.23 17.24
CA SER A 196 0.25 1.23 15.81
C SER A 196 1.48 1.48 14.94
N TYR A 197 2.38 2.37 15.37
CA TYR A 197 3.67 2.59 14.69
C TYR A 197 4.51 1.31 14.69
N ASN A 198 4.58 0.61 15.84
CA ASN A 198 5.32 -0.64 15.97
C ASN A 198 4.75 -1.75 15.08
N LYS A 199 3.43 -1.82 14.88
CA LYS A 199 2.83 -2.76 13.92
C LYS A 199 3.37 -2.52 12.50
N MET A 200 3.43 -1.26 12.03
CA MET A 200 3.96 -0.94 10.69
C MET A 200 5.45 -1.27 10.56
N LEU A 201 6.23 -1.03 11.62
CA LEU A 201 7.63 -1.46 11.69
C LEU A 201 7.76 -2.98 11.54
N HIS A 202 6.95 -3.75 12.27
CA HIS A 202 7.00 -5.20 12.20
C HIS A 202 6.68 -5.72 10.79
N ILE A 203 5.71 -5.13 10.09
CA ILE A 203 5.40 -5.53 8.70
C ILE A 203 6.60 -5.33 7.79
N LEU A 204 7.21 -4.15 7.79
CA LEU A 204 8.39 -3.88 6.96
C LEU A 204 9.59 -4.77 7.34
N SER A 205 9.77 -5.05 8.63
CA SER A 205 10.82 -5.92 9.13
C SER A 205 10.64 -7.35 8.64
N ASP A 206 9.43 -7.89 8.81
CA ASP A 206 9.10 -9.25 8.40
C ASP A 206 9.26 -9.42 6.88
N ASP A 207 8.78 -8.45 6.10
CA ASP A 207 8.94 -8.45 4.65
C ASP A 207 10.44 -8.43 4.26
N TYR A 208 11.23 -7.51 4.82
CA TYR A 208 12.67 -7.44 4.50
C TYR A 208 13.43 -8.70 4.93
N ASN A 209 13.13 -9.26 6.12
CA ASN A 209 13.76 -10.48 6.61
C ASN A 209 13.44 -11.66 5.68
N ASN A 210 12.21 -11.74 5.17
CA ASN A 210 11.85 -12.74 4.17
C ASN A 210 12.67 -12.59 2.90
N LEU A 211 12.91 -11.35 2.45
CA LEU A 211 13.77 -11.11 1.29
C LEU A 211 15.22 -11.48 1.56
N LYS A 212 15.78 -11.11 2.72
CA LYS A 212 17.14 -11.44 3.15
C LYS A 212 17.38 -12.94 3.26
N ASN A 213 16.40 -13.71 3.74
CA ASN A 213 16.49 -15.17 3.78
C ASN A 213 16.70 -15.79 2.39
N LYS A 214 16.19 -15.15 1.33
CA LYS A 214 16.39 -15.58 -0.05
C LYS A 214 17.62 -14.96 -0.71
N CYS A 215 17.91 -13.71 -0.38
CA CYS A 215 19.02 -12.89 -0.88
C CYS A 215 20.10 -12.82 0.20
N THR A 216 20.94 -13.86 0.30
CA THR A 216 21.92 -14.02 1.39
C THR A 216 23.00 -12.93 1.40
N ASN A 217 23.09 -12.11 0.34
CA ASN A 217 23.99 -10.98 0.22
C ASN A 217 23.38 -9.62 0.69
N PHE A 218 22.14 -9.62 1.18
CA PHE A 218 21.45 -8.45 1.77
C PHE A 218 21.62 -8.32 3.29
#